data_AF-A0A2M8NY03-F1
#
_entry.id   AF-A0A2M8NY03-F1
#
_cell.length_a   1.000
_cell.length_b   1.000
_cell.length_c   1.000
_cell.angle_alpha   90.00
_cell.angle_beta   90.00
_cell.angle_gamma   90.00
#
_symmetry.space_group_name_H-M   'P 1'
#
loop_
_entity.id
_entity.type
_entity.pdbx_description
1 polymer ?
#
loop_
_entity_poly.entity_id
_entity_poly.type
_entity_poly.pdbx_seq_one_letter_code
_entity_poly.pdbx_strand_id
1 'polypeptide(L)'
;MFATIIAIGLILAINFSTRIASSRPLNEFYLSVENEIVRLRQEQATLIAEKAYAESPAYVQQWARSDGKMIRPGEILVVPLPVGLPPTPTPIPPIFDDVQTSPKGPENWELWWALMFDSPPPNLGR
;
A
#
# COMPACT_ATOMS: atom_id res chain seq x y z
N MET A 1 11.16 -17.79 -72.70
CA MET A 1 11.34 -16.33 -72.80
C MET A 1 10.23 -15.57 -72.07
N PHE A 2 8.97 -15.66 -72.50
CA PHE A 2 7.88 -14.91 -71.83
C PHE A 2 7.54 -15.44 -70.43
N ALA A 3 7.37 -16.77 -70.30
CA ALA A 3 7.09 -17.41 -69.00
C ALA A 3 8.21 -17.20 -67.96
N THR A 4 9.47 -17.17 -68.41
CA THR A 4 10.63 -16.91 -67.54
C THR A 4 10.65 -15.47 -67.03
N ILE A 5 10.31 -14.50 -67.87
CA ILE A 5 10.20 -13.09 -67.47
C ILE A 5 9.06 -12.92 -66.46
N ILE A 6 7.91 -13.55 -66.71
CA ILE A 6 6.77 -13.54 -65.77
C ILE A 6 7.17 -14.16 -64.42
N ALA A 7 7.83 -15.32 -64.43
CA ALA A 7 8.25 -15.99 -63.21
C ALA A 7 9.23 -15.13 -62.39
N ILE A 8 10.21 -14.51 -63.04
CA ILE A 8 11.16 -13.60 -62.39
C ILE A 8 10.44 -12.37 -61.84
N GLY A 9 9.51 -11.78 -62.60
CA GLY A 9 8.71 -10.64 -62.15
C GLY A 9 7.86 -10.99 -60.92
N LEU A 10 7.25 -12.17 -60.88
CA LEU A 10 6.46 -12.64 -59.75
C LEU A 10 7.31 -12.83 -58.48
N ILE A 11 8.49 -13.44 -58.63
CA ILE A 11 9.43 -13.67 -57.51
C ILE A 11 9.93 -12.35 -56.94
N LEU A 12 10.24 -11.37 -57.79
CA LEU A 12 10.66 -10.04 -57.37
C LEU A 12 9.52 -9.31 -56.66
N ALA A 13 8.30 -9.35 -57.19
CA ALA A 13 7.14 -8.72 -56.56
C ALA A 13 6.88 -9.28 -55.16
N ILE A 14 6.95 -10.61 -54.98
CA ILE A 14 6.77 -11.26 -53.68
C ILE A 14 7.88 -10.85 -52.71
N ASN A 15 9.15 -10.94 -53.12
CA ASN A 15 10.29 -10.57 -52.26
C ASN A 15 10.29 -9.10 -51.86
N PHE A 16 9.89 -8.21 -52.77
CA PHE A 16 9.82 -6.78 -52.46
C PHE A 16 8.66 -6.48 -51.49
N SER A 17 7.52 -7.15 -51.68
CA SER A 17 6.35 -7.02 -50.81
C SER A 17 6.62 -7.55 -49.40
N THR A 18 7.30 -8.70 -49.27
CA THR A 18 7.69 -9.25 -47.96
C THR A 18 8.72 -8.39 -47.24
N ARG A 19 9.70 -7.82 -47.96
CA ARG A 19 10.72 -6.93 -47.39
C ARG A 19 10.16 -5.58 -46.92
N ILE A 20 9.14 -5.05 -47.61
CA ILE A 20 8.41 -3.85 -47.17
C ILE A 20 7.52 -4.17 -45.97
N ALA A 21 6.87 -5.34 -45.96
CA ALA A 21 6.01 -5.74 -44.86
C ALA A 21 6.79 -6.00 -43.55
N SER A 22 8.05 -6.43 -43.65
CA SER A 22 8.89 -6.72 -42.48
C SER A 22 9.55 -5.49 -41.85
N SER A 23 9.66 -4.35 -42.54
CA SER A 23 10.23 -3.12 -41.99
C SER A 23 9.23 -2.21 -41.27
N ARG A 24 7.94 -2.30 -41.62
CA ARG A 24 6.86 -1.56 -40.95
C ARG A 24 6.69 -1.87 -39.44
N PRO A 25 6.60 -3.14 -39.02
CA PRO A 25 6.39 -3.46 -37.60
C PRO A 25 7.57 -3.02 -36.72
N LEU A 26 8.78 -3.00 -37.28
CA LEU A 26 9.96 -2.56 -36.53
C LEU A 26 9.93 -1.05 -36.28
N ASN A 27 9.57 -0.24 -37.28
CA ASN A 27 9.44 1.21 -37.11
C ASN A 27 8.32 1.59 -36.14
N GLU A 28 7.17 0.90 -36.22
CA GLU A 28 6.06 1.11 -35.27
C GLU A 28 6.49 0.76 -33.84
N PHE A 29 7.24 -0.33 -33.66
CA PHE A 29 7.80 -0.70 -32.37
C PHE A 29 8.78 0.36 -31.85
N TYR A 30 9.71 0.85 -32.67
CA TYR A 30 10.64 1.92 -32.28
C TYR A 30 9.90 3.17 -31.81
N LEU A 31 8.92 3.65 -32.58
CA LEU A 31 8.11 4.81 -32.21
C LEU A 31 7.33 4.58 -30.92
N SER A 32 6.81 3.36 -30.70
CA SER A 32 6.10 3.02 -29.46
C SER A 32 7.01 3.10 -28.23
N VAL A 33 8.24 2.58 -28.35
CA VAL A 33 9.24 2.58 -27.26
C VAL A 33 9.73 4.00 -27.00
N GLU A 34 9.97 4.79 -28.04
CA GLU A 34 10.39 6.18 -27.90
C GLU A 34 9.33 7.03 -27.18
N ASN A 35 8.05 6.88 -27.56
CA ASN A 35 6.94 7.54 -26.86
C ASN A 35 6.84 7.12 -25.39
N GLU A 36 7.04 5.84 -25.09
CA GLU A 36 7.00 5.34 -23.72
C GLU A 36 8.16 5.91 -22.88
N ILE A 37 9.37 5.99 -23.45
CA ILE A 37 10.52 6.63 -22.79
C ILE A 37 10.21 8.10 -22.46
N VAL A 38 9.60 8.84 -23.39
CA VAL A 38 9.23 10.25 -23.16
C VAL A 38 8.23 10.36 -22.01
N ARG A 39 7.20 9.50 -21.97
CA ARG A 39 6.23 9.51 -20.88
C ARG A 39 6.87 9.18 -19.53
N LEU A 40 7.68 8.12 -19.47
CA LEU A 40 8.36 7.71 -18.24
C LEU A 40 9.31 8.78 -17.72
N ARG A 41 10.01 9.50 -18.60
CA ARG A 41 10.86 10.63 -18.20
C ARG A 41 10.06 11.78 -17.62
N GLN A 42 8.90 12.08 -18.20
CA GLN A 42 8.02 13.13 -17.67
C GLN A 42 7.48 12.75 -16.30
N GLU A 43 7.02 11.51 -16.14
CA GLU A 43 6.55 10.98 -14.86
C GLU A 43 7.66 10.98 -13.80
N GLN A 44 8.86 10.53 -14.17
CA GLN A 44 10.02 10.57 -13.30
C GLN A 44 10.33 12.00 -12.83
N ALA A 45 10.29 12.99 -13.71
CA ALA A 45 10.53 14.39 -13.35
C ALA A 45 9.49 14.89 -12.34
N THR A 46 8.21 14.56 -12.54
CA THR A 46 7.14 14.88 -11.59
C THR A 46 7.36 14.23 -10.23
N LEU A 47 7.65 12.92 -10.21
CA LEU A 47 7.87 12.18 -8.96
C LEU A 47 9.10 12.67 -8.19
N ILE A 48 10.17 13.07 -8.89
CA ILE A 48 11.35 13.67 -8.26
C ILE A 48 10.97 15.01 -7.60
N ALA A 49 10.16 15.84 -8.26
CA ALA A 49 9.71 17.11 -7.70
C ALA A 49 8.80 16.91 -6.48
N GLU A 50 7.87 15.96 -6.54
CA GLU A 50 7.00 15.61 -5.41
C GLU A 50 7.79 15.08 -4.22
N LYS A 51 8.76 14.19 -4.46
CA LYS A 51 9.67 13.69 -3.44
C LYS A 51 10.44 14.84 -2.79
N ALA A 52 11.04 15.72 -3.60
CA ALA A 52 11.80 16.86 -3.09
C ALA A 52 10.92 17.80 -2.24
N TYR A 53 9.65 17.98 -2.62
CA TYR A 53 8.69 18.72 -1.83
C TYR A 53 8.37 18.01 -0.50
N ALA A 54 8.09 16.71 -0.52
CA ALA A 54 7.79 15.93 0.68
C ALA A 54 8.96 15.91 1.68
N GLU A 55 10.21 15.93 1.20
CA GLU A 55 11.41 16.03 2.03
C GLU A 55 11.70 17.46 2.52
N SER A 56 10.98 18.46 2.03
CA SER A 56 11.24 19.86 2.35
C SER A 56 10.68 20.28 3.73
N PRO A 57 11.29 21.29 4.37
CA PRO A 57 10.73 21.89 5.59
C PRO A 57 9.33 22.48 5.40
N ALA A 58 8.99 22.91 4.17
CA ALA A 58 7.67 23.46 3.86
C ALA A 58 6.57 22.41 4.01
N TYR A 59 6.83 21.17 3.58
CA TYR A 59 5.90 20.05 3.77
C TYR A 59 5.71 19.74 5.26
N VAL A 60 6.80 19.67 6.03
CA VAL A 60 6.72 19.47 7.50
C VAL A 60 5.87 20.55 8.14
N GLN A 61 6.03 21.80 7.72
CA GLN A 61 5.26 22.92 8.25
C GLN A 61 3.78 22.87 7.87
N GLN A 62 3.45 22.44 6.65
CA GLN A 62 2.07 22.22 6.21
C GLN A 62 1.42 21.10 7.01
N TRP A 63 2.09 19.95 7.12
CA TRP A 63 1.63 18.80 7.89
C TRP A 63 1.40 19.18 9.36
N ALA A 64 2.36 19.88 9.97
CA ALA A 64 2.28 20.31 11.36
C ALA A 64 1.00 21.13 11.63
N ARG A 65 0.60 22.02 10.72
CA ARG A 65 -0.61 22.84 10.87
C ARG A 65 -1.90 22.12 10.52
N SER A 66 -1.86 21.23 9.53
CA SER A 66 -3.05 20.55 9.01
C SER A 66 -3.41 19.33 9.86
N ASP A 67 -2.57 18.30 9.83
CA ASP A 67 -2.82 17.03 10.49
C ASP A 67 -2.26 17.00 11.92
N GLY A 68 -1.06 17.57 12.11
CA GLY A 68 -0.40 17.60 13.41
C GLY A 68 -1.07 18.52 14.43
N LYS A 69 -1.94 19.45 13.98
CA LYS A 69 -2.59 20.50 14.81
C LYS A 69 -1.60 21.27 15.70
N MET A 70 -0.34 21.36 15.29
CA MET A 70 0.73 22.05 15.98
C MET A 70 0.66 23.55 15.69
N ILE A 71 0.94 24.34 16.73
CA ILE A 71 0.91 25.81 16.70
C ILE A 71 2.26 26.37 17.15
N ARG A 72 2.62 27.54 16.65
CA ARG A 72 3.80 28.29 17.11
C ARG A 72 3.48 29.06 18.40
N PRO A 73 4.51 29.50 19.14
CA PRO A 73 4.31 30.42 20.26
C PRO A 73 3.54 31.67 19.81
N GLY A 74 2.41 31.95 20.48
CA GLY A 74 1.54 33.09 20.19
C GLY A 74 0.39 32.81 19.19
N GLU A 75 0.34 31.62 18.56
CA GLU A 75 -0.80 31.21 17.74
C GLU A 75 -1.92 30.58 18.61
N ILE A 76 -3.18 30.67 18.16
CA ILE A 76 -4.34 30.05 18.82
C ILE A 76 -4.98 29.06 17.84
N LEU A 77 -5.06 27.78 18.22
CA LEU A 77 -5.76 26.77 17.43
C LEU A 77 -7.28 26.95 17.57
N VAL A 78 -7.96 27.20 16.46
CA VAL A 78 -9.43 27.29 16.41
C VAL A 78 -9.98 26.06 15.72
N VAL A 79 -10.81 25.29 16.42
CA VAL A 79 -11.55 24.16 15.86
C VAL A 79 -13.02 24.55 15.77
N PRO A 80 -13.58 24.75 14.57
CA PRO A 80 -15.00 25.05 14.42
C PRO A 80 -15.84 23.85 14.86
N LEU A 81 -16.73 24.06 15.83
CA LEU A 81 -17.77 23.07 16.14
C LEU A 81 -18.95 23.30 15.19
N PRO A 82 -19.42 22.27 14.46
CA PRO A 82 -20.62 22.39 13.66
C PRO A 82 -21.83 22.63 14.58
N VAL A 83 -22.58 23.70 14.31
CA VAL A 83 -23.83 23.99 15.03
C VAL A 83 -24.94 23.06 14.52
N GLY A 84 -25.64 22.37 15.43
CA GLY A 84 -26.85 21.60 15.11
C GLY A 84 -26.70 20.08 14.97
N LEU A 85 -25.51 19.50 15.17
CA LEU A 85 -25.38 18.04 15.30
C LEU A 85 -25.54 17.65 16.78
N PRO A 86 -26.50 16.76 17.13
CA PRO A 86 -26.50 16.16 18.46
C PRO A 86 -25.15 15.46 18.67
N PRO A 87 -24.55 15.52 19.88
CA PRO A 87 -23.28 14.88 20.14
C PRO A 87 -23.38 13.40 19.75
N THR A 88 -22.46 12.94 18.89
CA THR A 88 -22.32 11.50 18.63
C THR A 88 -22.01 10.83 19.97
N PRO A 89 -22.84 9.90 20.46
CA PRO A 89 -22.55 9.21 21.71
C PRO A 89 -21.22 8.48 21.56
N THR A 90 -20.31 8.69 22.51
CA THR A 90 -19.09 7.90 22.62
C THR A 90 -19.50 6.42 22.68
N PRO A 91 -18.94 5.54 21.82
CA PRO A 91 -19.22 4.12 21.89
C PRO A 91 -18.90 3.62 23.30
N ILE A 92 -19.91 3.04 23.97
CA ILE A 92 -19.69 2.37 25.25
C ILE A 92 -18.73 1.21 24.94
N PRO A 93 -17.55 1.14 25.58
CA PRO A 93 -16.67 0.00 25.42
C PRO A 93 -17.45 -1.28 25.74
N PRO A 94 -17.36 -2.34 24.92
CA PRO A 94 -17.92 -3.61 25.31
C PRO A 94 -17.32 -4.00 26.66
N ILE A 95 -18.20 -4.32 27.61
CA ILE A 95 -17.77 -4.97 28.85
C ILE A 95 -17.28 -6.33 28.40
N PHE A 96 -15.97 -6.49 28.30
CA PHE A 96 -15.36 -7.80 28.25
C PHE A 96 -15.56 -8.38 29.64
N ASP A 97 -16.47 -9.34 29.80
CA ASP A 97 -16.39 -10.24 30.95
C ASP A 97 -14.95 -10.77 30.98
N ASP A 98 -14.31 -10.77 32.15
CA ASP A 98 -12.93 -11.23 32.32
C ASP A 98 -12.82 -12.65 31.78
N VAL A 99 -12.41 -12.77 30.51
CA VAL A 99 -12.05 -14.05 29.92
C VAL A 99 -10.79 -14.46 30.67
N GLN A 100 -10.93 -15.42 31.58
CA GLN A 100 -9.82 -16.07 32.26
C GLN A 100 -8.92 -16.73 31.22
N THR A 101 -7.93 -15.98 30.72
CA THR A 101 -6.90 -16.47 29.79
C THR A 101 -5.76 -17.18 30.52
N SER A 102 -5.77 -17.17 31.86
CA SER A 102 -4.82 -17.91 32.67
C SER A 102 -5.32 -19.32 32.92
N PRO A 103 -4.48 -20.36 32.84
CA PRO A 103 -4.82 -21.68 33.35
C PRO A 103 -5.36 -21.54 34.77
N LYS A 104 -6.45 -22.23 35.10
CA LYS A 104 -7.02 -22.25 36.45
C LYS A 104 -5.89 -22.67 37.41
N GLY A 105 -5.35 -21.70 38.13
CA GLY A 105 -4.28 -21.93 39.11
C GLY A 105 -4.77 -22.85 40.23
N PRO A 106 -3.85 -23.43 41.01
CA PRO A 106 -4.23 -24.24 42.16
C PRO A 106 -5.15 -23.43 43.10
N GLU A 107 -6.22 -24.06 43.56
CA GLU A 107 -7.14 -23.41 44.48
C GLU A 107 -6.45 -23.15 45.83
N ASN A 108 -6.87 -22.11 46.56
CA ASN A 108 -6.18 -21.70 47.80
C ASN A 108 -5.95 -22.85 48.79
N TRP A 109 -6.88 -23.81 48.89
CA TRP A 109 -6.76 -24.97 49.78
C TRP A 109 -5.66 -25.95 49.33
N GLU A 110 -5.40 -26.07 48.03
CA GLU A 110 -4.32 -26.91 47.48
C GLU A 110 -2.95 -26.33 47.87
N LEU A 111 -2.84 -25.00 47.88
CA LEU A 111 -1.67 -24.28 48.38
C LEU A 111 -1.47 -24.50 49.89
N TRP A 112 -2.54 -24.39 50.68
CA TRP A 112 -2.48 -24.65 52.12
C TRP A 112 -2.10 -26.10 52.43
N TRP A 113 -2.60 -27.06 51.65
CA TRP A 113 -2.26 -28.46 51.80
C TRP A 113 -0.78 -28.70 51.52
N ALA A 114 -0.26 -28.20 50.40
CA ALA A 114 1.15 -28.32 50.05
C ALA A 114 2.04 -27.72 51.14
N LEU A 115 1.65 -26.58 51.72
CA LEU A 115 2.43 -25.90 52.76
C LEU A 115 2.46 -26.65 54.10
N MET A 116 1.41 -27.43 54.41
CA MET A 116 1.31 -28.20 55.66
C MET A 116 1.89 -29.61 55.55
N PHE A 117 1.84 -30.21 54.36
CA PHE A 117 2.13 -31.63 54.18
C PHE A 117 3.23 -31.92 53.14
N ASP A 118 3.86 -30.90 52.55
CA ASP A 118 4.91 -30.99 51.53
C ASP A 118 4.59 -32.02 50.41
N SER A 119 3.31 -32.14 50.08
CA SER A 119 2.80 -33.13 49.14
C SER A 119 1.59 -32.59 48.38
N PRO A 120 1.34 -33.08 47.16
CA PRO A 120 0.14 -32.72 46.43
C PRO A 120 -1.11 -33.24 47.16
N PRO A 121 -2.22 -32.49 47.14
CA PRO A 121 -3.46 -32.92 47.77
C PRO A 121 -3.99 -34.22 47.14
N PRO A 122 -4.70 -35.06 47.90
CA PRO A 122 -5.30 -36.28 47.37
C PRO A 122 -6.28 -35.95 46.24
N ASN A 123 -6.21 -36.71 45.14
CA ASN A 123 -7.12 -36.53 44.00
C ASN A 123 -8.54 -36.95 44.39
N LEU A 124 -9.36 -35.97 44.77
CA LEU A 124 -10.79 -36.12 44.99
C LEU A 124 -11.48 -36.11 43.63
N GLY A 125 -11.40 -37.23 42.91
CA GLY A 125 -11.88 -37.35 41.53
C GLY A 125 -13.24 -36.69 41.30
N ARG A 126 -13.27 -35.68 40.44
CA ARG A 126 -14.45 -35.23 39.70
C ARG A 126 -14.26 -35.52 38.24
#